data_AF-A0A2V9B4T0-F1
#
_entry.id   AF-A0A2V9B4T0-F1
#
_cell.length_a   1.000
_cell.length_b   1.000
_cell.length_c   1.000
_cell.angle_alpha   90.00
_cell.angle_beta   90.00
_cell.angle_gamma   90.00
#
_symmetry.space_group_name_H-M   'P 1'
#
loop_
_entity.id
_entity.type
_entity.pdbx_description
1 polymer ?
#
loop_
_entity_poly.entity_id
_entity_poly.type
_entity_poly.pdbx_seq_one_letter_code
_entity_poly.pdbx_strand_id
1 'polypeptide(L)'
;MLCGSGRRHVLQKKAANGRSSRVRLAGFTESRRSGATLRSLAFSLLVSCAPINIRICSEELLLPSREDAWNLVCEYTQSESLRKHMLAVETCVRAYARKSAADEELWGLAALLHDFDYERWPNADHAPNREHPAEGAKILRERGYPEELIRAVMSHADYCNTPRQTPLEHTLFACDELAGFITACCYVRPSKSVLDLEMESVKKKLKDKAFAKGVSRDDVRNGAAELGVPLEEHIAFCIAAMRENADALGLRGTLPVSSDV
;
A
#
# COMPACT_ATOMS: atom_id res chain seq x y z
N MET A 1 41.26 -20.17 29.02
CA MET A 1 42.54 -19.78 28.38
C MET A 1 42.25 -18.76 27.30
N LEU A 2 42.94 -17.61 27.32
CA LEU A 2 43.19 -16.61 26.25
C LEU A 2 41.93 -15.90 25.66
N CYS A 3 41.60 -14.63 25.96
CA CYS A 3 42.29 -13.33 25.86
C CYS A 3 42.54 -12.80 24.42
N GLY A 4 42.04 -11.59 24.13
CA GLY A 4 42.38 -10.73 22.98
C GLY A 4 41.14 -9.98 22.42
N SER A 5 40.82 -8.73 22.75
CA SER A 5 41.49 -7.42 22.54
C SER A 5 41.34 -6.80 21.13
N GLY A 6 40.67 -5.64 21.07
CA GLY A 6 40.88 -4.53 20.11
C GLY A 6 40.24 -4.69 18.72
N ARG A 7 39.76 -3.66 18.00
CA ARG A 7 39.97 -2.21 18.05
C ARG A 7 38.75 -1.48 17.47
N ARG A 8 38.51 -0.27 17.99
CA ARG A 8 37.65 0.77 17.40
C ARG A 8 38.36 1.39 16.20
N HIS A 9 37.64 1.67 15.12
CA HIS A 9 38.08 2.64 14.13
C HIS A 9 37.08 3.78 13.99
N VAL A 10 37.59 4.95 14.39
CA VAL A 10 37.07 6.29 14.20
C VAL A 10 37.70 6.80 12.91
N LEU A 11 36.89 7.27 11.95
CA LEU A 11 37.32 8.12 10.83
C LEU A 11 36.30 9.26 10.75
N GLN A 12 36.53 10.34 11.50
CA GLN A 12 37.09 11.61 11.05
C GLN A 12 36.41 12.25 9.82
N LYS A 13 35.63 13.29 10.15
CA LYS A 13 35.23 14.40 9.27
C LYS A 13 36.45 15.06 8.65
N LYS A 14 36.38 15.38 7.35
CA LYS A 14 37.12 16.50 6.75
C LYS A 14 36.16 17.37 5.95
N ALA A 15 36.05 18.62 6.39
CA ALA A 15 35.49 19.73 5.63
C ALA A 15 36.51 20.17 4.57
N ALA A 16 36.02 20.56 3.39
CA ALA A 16 36.78 21.33 2.41
C ALA A 16 35.90 22.45 1.84
N ASN A 17 36.53 23.60 1.71
CA ASN A 17 35.99 24.93 1.61
C ASN A 17 35.94 25.38 0.13
N GLY A 18 34.91 26.14 -0.23
CA GLY A 18 34.83 27.20 -1.25
C GLY A 18 35.53 27.09 -2.61
N ARG A 19 34.75 27.32 -3.69
CA ARG A 19 34.95 28.51 -4.55
C ARG A 19 33.76 28.75 -5.47
N SER A 20 33.25 29.98 -5.37
CA SER A 20 32.31 30.62 -6.28
C SER A 20 33.03 31.01 -7.57
N SER A 21 32.44 30.68 -8.71
CA SER A 21 32.79 31.31 -10.00
C SER A 21 31.53 31.72 -10.73
N ARG A 22 31.31 33.04 -10.76
CA ARG A 22 30.47 33.80 -11.69
C ARG A 22 30.61 33.26 -13.12
N VAL A 23 29.48 32.96 -13.76
CA VAL A 23 29.36 32.98 -15.22
C VAL A 23 28.47 34.17 -15.61
N ARG A 24 28.98 34.96 -16.54
CA ARG A 24 28.44 36.25 -16.99
C ARG A 24 27.18 36.08 -17.83
N LEU A 25 26.23 37.00 -17.65
CA LEU A 25 25.17 37.31 -18.61
C LEU A 25 25.77 37.99 -19.86
N ALA A 26 25.32 37.53 -21.03
CA ALA A 26 25.17 38.28 -22.27
C ALA A 26 23.81 37.80 -22.83
N GLY A 27 22.81 38.62 -23.12
CA GLY A 27 22.84 39.90 -23.82
C GLY A 27 22.44 39.65 -25.27
N PHE A 28 21.14 39.56 -25.58
CA PHE A 28 20.67 39.66 -26.96
C PHE A 28 19.29 40.34 -27.06
N THR A 29 19.40 41.62 -27.37
CA THR A 29 18.51 42.56 -28.08
C THR A 29 17.09 42.15 -28.47
N GLU A 30 16.19 43.01 -28.01
CA GLU A 30 14.85 43.31 -28.50
C GLU A 30 14.87 43.90 -29.92
N SER A 31 13.92 43.50 -30.79
CA SER A 31 13.63 44.20 -32.05
C SER A 31 12.13 44.18 -32.34
N ARG A 32 11.50 45.35 -32.15
CA ARG A 32 10.17 45.70 -32.67
C ARG A 32 10.27 46.18 -34.13
N ARG A 33 9.37 45.72 -35.00
CA ARG A 33 8.81 46.45 -36.16
C ARG A 33 7.39 45.89 -36.41
N SER A 34 6.31 46.64 -36.13
CA SER A 34 5.63 47.66 -36.95
C SER A 34 4.92 47.13 -38.22
N GLY A 35 3.59 47.06 -38.13
CA GLY A 35 2.58 47.54 -39.09
C GLY A 35 2.54 47.03 -40.54
N ALA A 36 1.43 46.40 -40.92
CA ALA A 36 0.72 46.65 -42.18
C ALA A 36 -0.70 46.05 -42.17
N THR A 37 -1.70 46.91 -42.32
CA THR A 37 -3.09 46.63 -42.70
C THR A 37 -3.19 46.37 -44.21
N LEU A 38 -4.06 45.45 -44.67
CA LEU A 38 -5.12 45.67 -45.68
C LEU A 38 -5.76 44.37 -46.20
N ARG A 39 -7.09 44.32 -46.02
CA ARG A 39 -8.14 43.86 -46.95
C ARG A 39 -7.95 42.59 -47.79
N SER A 40 -8.83 41.64 -47.46
CA SER A 40 -9.83 41.03 -48.35
C SER A 40 -9.34 40.28 -49.59
N LEU A 41 -9.49 38.95 -49.54
CA LEU A 41 -10.09 38.15 -50.61
C LEU A 41 -10.67 36.88 -49.98
N ALA A 42 -12.00 36.85 -49.89
CA ALA A 42 -12.76 35.67 -49.48
C ALA A 42 -12.65 34.60 -50.56
N PHE A 43 -12.02 33.47 -50.24
CA PHE A 43 -12.09 32.26 -51.05
C PHE A 43 -13.03 31.29 -50.34
N SER A 44 -14.30 31.30 -50.76
CA SER A 44 -15.28 30.30 -50.38
C SER A 44 -14.90 28.95 -51.00
N LEU A 45 -14.23 28.10 -50.22
CA LEU A 45 -14.31 26.65 -50.38
C LEU A 45 -15.16 26.12 -49.22
N LEU A 46 -16.40 25.78 -49.51
CA LEU A 46 -17.28 25.01 -48.62
C LEU A 46 -16.75 23.57 -48.55
N VAL A 47 -15.74 23.34 -47.71
CA VAL A 47 -15.49 22.01 -47.15
C VAL A 47 -16.40 21.89 -45.94
N SER A 48 -17.46 21.10 -46.07
CA SER A 48 -18.32 20.69 -44.97
C SER A 48 -17.51 19.80 -44.02
N CYS A 49 -16.69 20.41 -43.16
CA CYS A 49 -16.18 19.76 -41.97
C CYS A 49 -17.32 19.75 -40.93
N ALA A 50 -18.07 18.64 -40.90
CA ALA A 50 -18.81 18.30 -39.70
C ALA A 50 -17.82 18.30 -38.52
N PRO A 51 -18.18 18.83 -37.34
CA PRO A 51 -17.35 18.64 -36.17
C PRO A 51 -17.28 17.14 -35.94
N ILE A 52 -16.12 16.54 -36.19
CA ILE A 52 -15.82 15.21 -35.68
C ILE A 52 -15.79 15.41 -34.18
N ASN A 53 -16.93 15.15 -33.55
CA ASN A 53 -17.06 15.07 -32.13
C ASN A 53 -16.34 13.78 -31.75
N ILE A 54 -15.00 13.83 -31.75
CA ILE A 54 -14.17 12.85 -31.06
C ILE A 54 -14.55 13.06 -29.60
N ARG A 55 -15.58 12.36 -29.15
CA ARG A 55 -15.59 11.87 -27.79
C ARG A 55 -14.30 11.08 -27.71
N ILE A 56 -13.27 11.70 -27.13
CA ILE A 56 -12.30 10.92 -26.37
C ILE A 56 -13.20 10.26 -25.32
N CYS A 57 -13.64 9.03 -25.59
CA CYS A 57 -14.06 8.14 -24.54
C CYS A 57 -12.81 8.06 -23.67
N SER A 58 -12.80 8.82 -22.58
CA SER A 58 -11.89 8.60 -21.48
C SER A 58 -11.86 7.09 -21.30
N GLU A 59 -10.69 6.51 -21.52
CA GLU A 59 -10.42 5.10 -21.27
C GLU A 59 -10.67 4.91 -19.78
N GLU A 60 -11.92 4.63 -19.45
CA GLU A 60 -12.38 4.36 -18.10
C GLU A 60 -11.75 3.01 -17.80
N LEU A 61 -10.55 3.05 -17.20
CA LEU A 61 -9.81 1.88 -16.77
C LEU A 61 -10.69 1.14 -15.76
N LEU A 62 -11.49 0.22 -16.30
CA LEU A 62 -12.43 -0.56 -15.53
C LEU A 62 -11.60 -1.40 -14.57
N LEU A 63 -11.92 -1.32 -13.29
CA LEU A 63 -11.27 -2.15 -12.28
C LEU A 63 -11.36 -3.62 -12.71
N PRO A 64 -10.25 -4.37 -12.69
CA PRO A 64 -10.29 -5.80 -13.00
C PRO A 64 -11.13 -6.53 -11.96
N SER A 65 -11.58 -7.74 -12.28
CA SER A 65 -12.37 -8.51 -11.32
C SER A 65 -11.50 -8.95 -10.14
N ARG A 66 -12.15 -9.19 -8.98
CA ARG A 66 -11.48 -9.80 -7.82
C ARG A 66 -10.86 -11.16 -8.15
N GLU A 67 -11.46 -11.92 -9.08
CA GLU A 67 -10.91 -13.19 -9.56
C GLU A 67 -9.60 -12.99 -10.34
N ASP A 68 -9.52 -11.98 -11.20
CA ASP A 68 -8.28 -11.64 -11.91
C ASP A 68 -7.15 -11.23 -10.94
N ALA A 69 -7.49 -10.43 -9.93
CA ALA A 69 -6.56 -10.06 -8.87
C ALA A 69 -6.10 -11.28 -8.04
N TRP A 70 -7.01 -12.19 -7.71
CA TRP A 70 -6.67 -13.43 -7.00
C TRP A 70 -5.78 -14.35 -7.83
N ASN A 71 -6.03 -14.46 -9.13
CA ASN A 71 -5.18 -15.22 -10.05
C ASN A 71 -3.77 -14.62 -10.12
N LEU A 72 -3.65 -13.29 -10.13
CA LEU A 72 -2.36 -12.59 -10.05
C LEU A 72 -1.64 -12.87 -8.73
N VAL A 73 -2.35 -12.81 -7.59
CA VAL A 73 -1.79 -13.22 -6.29
C VAL A 73 -1.26 -14.65 -6.35
N CYS A 74 -2.05 -15.58 -6.88
CA CYS A 74 -1.65 -16.99 -6.96
C CYS A 74 -0.50 -17.24 -7.94
N GLU A 75 -0.37 -16.42 -8.98
CA GLU A 75 0.74 -16.47 -9.92
C GLU A 75 2.06 -16.09 -9.21
N TYR A 76 2.08 -15.00 -8.44
CA TYR A 76 3.32 -14.45 -7.87
C TYR A 76 3.69 -14.96 -6.49
N THR A 77 2.70 -15.29 -5.67
CA THR A 77 2.88 -15.79 -4.30
C THR A 77 2.47 -17.25 -4.26
N GLN A 78 3.36 -18.19 -3.91
CA GLN A 78 3.03 -19.61 -3.69
C GLN A 78 2.79 -19.93 -2.20
N SER A 79 3.33 -19.11 -1.31
CA SER A 79 3.19 -19.23 0.13
C SER A 79 1.72 -19.09 0.57
N GLU A 80 1.16 -20.17 1.12
CA GLU A 80 -0.19 -20.13 1.69
C GLU A 80 -0.33 -19.12 2.82
N SER A 81 0.72 -18.93 3.63
CA SER A 81 0.68 -17.97 4.74
C SER A 81 0.61 -16.53 4.23
N LEU A 82 1.34 -16.22 3.15
CA LEU A 82 1.32 -14.88 2.56
C LEU A 82 0.01 -14.61 1.80
N ARG A 83 -0.55 -15.62 1.11
CA ARG A 83 -1.89 -15.53 0.53
C ARG A 83 -2.96 -15.27 1.61
N LYS A 84 -2.89 -15.97 2.75
CA LYS A 84 -3.81 -15.75 3.88
C LYS A 84 -3.63 -14.38 4.52
N HIS A 85 -2.41 -13.85 4.56
CA HIS A 85 -2.14 -12.48 4.98
C HIS A 85 -2.89 -11.48 4.09
N MET A 86 -2.69 -11.53 2.77
CA MET A 86 -3.40 -10.65 1.83
C MET A 86 -4.94 -10.76 1.93
N LEU A 87 -5.48 -11.97 2.11
CA LEU A 87 -6.92 -12.15 2.35
C LEU A 87 -7.39 -11.54 3.68
N ALA A 88 -6.58 -11.61 4.74
CA ALA A 88 -6.90 -11.00 6.04
C ALA A 88 -6.89 -9.48 5.96
N VAL A 89 -5.89 -8.90 5.27
CA VAL A 89 -5.80 -7.45 5.01
C VAL A 89 -6.98 -6.99 4.16
N GLU A 90 -7.29 -7.69 3.05
CA GLU A 90 -8.48 -7.43 2.23
C GLU A 90 -9.76 -7.43 3.07
N THR A 91 -9.94 -8.43 3.93
CA THR A 91 -11.13 -8.55 4.78
C THR A 91 -11.29 -7.31 5.68
N CYS A 92 -10.22 -6.84 6.30
CA CYS A 92 -10.26 -5.68 7.18
C CYS A 92 -10.48 -4.37 6.40
N VAL A 93 -9.79 -4.20 5.27
CA VAL A 93 -9.88 -3.00 4.43
C VAL A 93 -11.27 -2.88 3.79
N ARG A 94 -11.87 -3.98 3.30
CA ARG A 94 -13.25 -3.97 2.79
C ARG A 94 -14.26 -3.60 3.89
N ALA A 95 -14.06 -4.05 5.12
CA ALA A 95 -14.92 -3.64 6.24
C ALA A 95 -14.82 -2.13 6.51
N TYR A 96 -13.61 -1.55 6.44
CA TYR A 96 -13.42 -0.10 6.54
C TYR A 96 -14.03 0.67 5.36
N ALA A 97 -13.96 0.13 4.14
CA ALA A 97 -14.61 0.71 2.97
C ALA A 97 -16.12 0.81 3.18
N ARG A 98 -16.77 -0.28 3.65
CA ARG A 98 -18.20 -0.29 4.00
C ARG A 98 -18.52 0.72 5.11
N LYS A 99 -17.72 0.77 6.17
CA LYS A 99 -17.89 1.75 7.27
C LYS A 99 -17.84 3.20 6.77
N SER A 100 -17.03 3.46 5.76
CA SER A 100 -16.77 4.80 5.22
C SER A 100 -17.61 5.14 3.98
N ALA A 101 -18.50 4.24 3.55
CA ALA A 101 -19.23 4.34 2.28
C ALA A 101 -18.33 4.60 1.06
N ALA A 102 -17.12 4.00 1.06
CA ALA A 102 -16.15 4.09 -0.03
C ALA A 102 -16.35 2.98 -1.07
N ASP A 103 -15.59 3.03 -2.16
CA ASP A 103 -15.56 1.97 -3.18
C ASP A 103 -14.91 0.70 -2.59
N GLU A 104 -15.75 -0.26 -2.21
CA GLU A 104 -15.32 -1.52 -1.61
C GLU A 104 -14.46 -2.36 -2.56
N GLU A 105 -14.70 -2.31 -3.87
CA GLU A 105 -13.92 -3.09 -4.83
C GLU A 105 -12.53 -2.51 -5.00
N LEU A 106 -12.39 -1.19 -5.23
CA LEU A 106 -11.09 -0.54 -5.31
C LEU A 106 -10.24 -0.81 -4.04
N TRP A 107 -10.86 -0.63 -2.87
CA TRP A 107 -10.19 -0.81 -1.58
C TRP A 107 -9.81 -2.26 -1.34
N GLY A 108 -10.71 -3.19 -1.67
CA GLY A 108 -10.47 -4.62 -1.57
C GLY A 108 -9.35 -5.09 -2.48
N LEU A 109 -9.32 -4.64 -3.75
CA LEU A 109 -8.26 -5.04 -4.69
C LEU A 109 -6.90 -4.47 -4.28
N ALA A 110 -6.83 -3.21 -3.84
CA ALA A 110 -5.59 -2.62 -3.34
C ALA A 110 -5.01 -3.43 -2.18
N ALA A 111 -5.87 -3.83 -1.24
CA ALA A 111 -5.49 -4.64 -0.10
C ALA A 111 -5.14 -6.09 -0.47
N LEU A 112 -5.85 -6.70 -1.40
CA LEU A 112 -5.54 -8.05 -1.87
C LEU A 112 -4.20 -8.11 -2.61
N LEU A 113 -3.82 -7.03 -3.28
CA LEU A 113 -2.63 -6.93 -4.14
C LEU A 113 -1.47 -6.16 -3.50
N HIS A 114 -1.49 -5.81 -2.21
CA HIS A 114 -0.40 -5.00 -1.66
C HIS A 114 0.95 -5.76 -1.62
N ASP A 115 0.89 -7.07 -1.37
CA ASP A 115 2.05 -7.92 -1.08
C ASP A 115 2.33 -9.01 -2.12
N PHE A 116 1.60 -9.04 -3.24
CA PHE A 116 1.67 -10.19 -4.17
C PHE A 116 3.06 -10.42 -4.76
N ASP A 117 3.90 -9.38 -4.80
CA ASP A 117 5.26 -9.40 -5.34
C ASP A 117 6.33 -9.76 -4.28
N TYR A 118 6.00 -9.71 -2.99
CA TYR A 118 6.94 -9.86 -1.87
C TYR A 118 7.71 -11.18 -1.91
N GLU A 119 7.06 -12.30 -2.23
CA GLU A 119 7.72 -13.62 -2.25
C GLU A 119 8.83 -13.70 -3.31
N ARG A 120 8.65 -13.04 -4.46
CA ARG A 120 9.64 -13.04 -5.55
C ARG A 120 10.71 -11.97 -5.34
N TRP A 121 10.33 -10.84 -4.75
CA TRP A 121 11.20 -9.68 -4.56
C TRP A 121 11.11 -9.14 -3.12
N PRO A 122 11.63 -9.88 -2.13
CA PRO A 122 11.65 -9.40 -0.76
C PRO A 122 12.48 -8.12 -0.64
N ASN A 123 12.12 -7.28 0.33
CA ASN A 123 12.59 -5.90 0.50
C ASN A 123 13.79 -5.77 1.47
N ALA A 124 14.83 -6.58 1.30
CA ALA A 124 15.98 -6.58 2.22
C ALA A 124 16.74 -5.25 2.27
N ASP A 125 16.76 -4.49 1.16
CA ASP A 125 17.46 -3.21 1.07
C ASP A 125 16.56 -2.01 1.45
N HIS A 126 15.25 -2.23 1.63
CA HIS A 126 14.23 -1.17 1.78
C HIS A 126 14.40 -0.07 0.71
N ALA A 127 14.64 -0.47 -0.54
CA ALA A 127 14.84 0.47 -1.63
C ALA A 127 13.50 1.04 -2.14
N PRO A 128 13.41 2.33 -2.48
CA PRO A 128 12.14 2.95 -2.85
C PRO A 128 11.59 2.53 -4.22
N ASN A 129 12.44 2.03 -5.13
CA ASN A 129 12.13 1.87 -6.55
C ASN A 129 12.49 0.49 -7.14
N ARG A 130 12.89 -0.45 -6.29
CA ARG A 130 13.13 -1.86 -6.59
C ARG A 130 12.70 -2.68 -5.38
N GLU A 131 12.58 -3.98 -5.55
CA GLU A 131 12.03 -4.87 -4.53
C GLU A 131 10.57 -4.53 -4.22
N HIS A 132 9.95 -5.29 -3.31
CA HIS A 132 8.60 -5.03 -2.88
C HIS A 132 8.46 -3.66 -2.21
N PRO A 133 7.39 -2.88 -2.46
CA PRO A 133 6.29 -3.12 -3.42
C PRO A 133 6.52 -2.56 -4.84
N ALA A 134 7.72 -2.04 -5.13
CA ALA A 134 8.00 -1.34 -6.38
C ALA A 134 7.95 -2.27 -7.60
N GLU A 135 8.30 -3.55 -7.47
CA GLU A 135 8.17 -4.51 -8.58
C GLU A 135 6.69 -4.84 -8.88
N GLY A 136 5.89 -5.05 -7.84
CA GLY A 136 4.45 -5.22 -7.96
C GLY A 136 3.78 -4.03 -8.64
N ALA A 137 4.14 -2.81 -8.25
CA ALA A 137 3.63 -1.59 -8.89
C ALA A 137 3.95 -1.50 -10.39
N LYS A 138 5.12 -1.97 -10.85
CA LYS A 138 5.42 -2.02 -12.30
C LYS A 138 4.48 -2.98 -13.03
N ILE A 139 4.30 -4.17 -12.48
CA ILE A 139 3.41 -5.20 -13.04
C ILE A 139 1.97 -4.71 -13.11
N LEU A 140 1.48 -4.05 -12.04
CA LEU A 140 0.13 -3.50 -12.01
C LEU A 140 -0.07 -2.42 -13.09
N ARG A 141 0.93 -1.52 -13.30
CA ARG A 141 0.87 -0.53 -14.39
C ARG A 141 0.86 -1.18 -15.76
N GLU A 142 1.72 -2.18 -15.98
CA GLU A 142 1.77 -2.95 -17.24
C GLU A 142 0.45 -3.67 -17.54
N ARG A 143 -0.27 -4.12 -16.50
CA ARG A 143 -1.58 -4.75 -16.60
C ARG A 143 -2.77 -3.77 -16.61
N GLY A 144 -2.51 -2.46 -16.58
CA GLY A 144 -3.55 -1.43 -16.68
C GLY A 144 -4.37 -1.20 -15.41
N TYR A 145 -3.85 -1.54 -14.23
CA TYR A 145 -4.52 -1.19 -12.97
C TYR A 145 -4.52 0.34 -12.76
N PRO A 146 -5.55 0.91 -12.10
CA PRO A 146 -5.63 2.35 -11.87
C PRO A 146 -4.51 2.84 -10.94
N GLU A 147 -3.94 4.02 -11.24
CA GLU A 147 -2.82 4.57 -10.45
C GLU A 147 -3.23 4.85 -8.99
N GLU A 148 -4.51 5.09 -8.69
CA GLU A 148 -5.00 5.21 -7.32
C GLU A 148 -4.73 3.93 -6.49
N LEU A 149 -5.01 2.76 -7.06
CA LEU A 149 -4.72 1.46 -6.43
C LEU A 149 -3.21 1.26 -6.28
N ILE A 150 -2.46 1.54 -7.35
CA ILE A 150 -1.01 1.34 -7.39
C ILE A 150 -0.31 2.25 -6.37
N ARG A 151 -0.81 3.48 -6.22
CA ARG A 151 -0.32 4.42 -5.22
C ARG A 151 -0.62 3.95 -3.80
N ALA A 152 -1.80 3.38 -3.55
CA ALA A 152 -2.11 2.73 -2.28
C ALA A 152 -1.10 1.62 -1.96
N VAL A 153 -0.85 0.73 -2.92
CA VAL A 153 0.19 -0.31 -2.82
C VAL A 153 1.58 0.29 -2.58
N MET A 154 1.97 1.39 -3.23
CA MET A 154 3.27 2.01 -2.96
C MET A 154 3.36 2.68 -1.58
N SER A 155 2.25 3.15 -1.04
CA SER A 155 2.22 3.95 0.21
C SER A 155 2.14 3.12 1.50
N HIS A 156 1.87 1.81 1.42
CA HIS A 156 1.87 0.95 2.60
C HIS A 156 3.29 0.71 3.13
N ALA A 157 4.30 0.84 2.27
CA ALA A 157 5.71 0.74 2.62
C ALA A 157 6.35 2.13 2.77
N ASP A 158 6.66 2.56 4.00
CA ASP A 158 7.24 3.88 4.28
C ASP A 158 8.54 4.16 3.49
N TYR A 159 9.35 3.13 3.24
CA TYR A 159 10.60 3.26 2.51
C TYR A 159 10.43 3.60 1.02
N CYS A 160 9.22 3.50 0.47
CA CYS A 160 8.90 3.94 -0.89
C CYS A 160 8.85 5.47 -1.06
N ASN A 161 8.95 6.25 0.02
CA ASN A 161 8.82 7.71 -0.01
C ASN A 161 7.53 8.19 -0.68
N THR A 162 6.48 7.36 -0.62
CA THR A 162 5.15 7.65 -1.14
C THR A 162 4.27 7.94 0.08
N PRO A 163 4.17 9.21 0.54
CA PRO A 163 3.43 9.52 1.75
C PRO A 163 1.96 9.19 1.57
N ARG A 164 1.32 8.62 2.58
CA ARG A 164 -0.13 8.39 2.59
C ARG A 164 -0.88 9.74 2.64
N GLN A 165 -1.94 9.85 1.84
CA GLN A 165 -2.73 11.06 1.60
C GLN A 165 -4.23 10.76 1.56
N THR A 166 -4.63 9.58 1.09
CA THR A 166 -6.04 9.22 0.91
C THR A 166 -6.53 8.31 2.04
N PRO A 167 -7.86 8.24 2.28
CA PRO A 167 -8.41 7.30 3.25
C PRO A 167 -8.05 5.84 2.96
N LEU A 168 -7.97 5.43 1.68
CA LEU A 168 -7.52 4.09 1.29
C LEU A 168 -6.07 3.84 1.71
N GLU A 169 -5.17 4.78 1.39
CA GLU A 169 -3.74 4.70 1.72
C GLU A 169 -3.52 4.54 3.24
N HIS A 170 -4.21 5.34 4.07
CA HIS A 170 -4.16 5.22 5.53
C HIS A 170 -4.78 3.93 6.06
N THR A 171 -5.89 3.48 5.46
CA THR A 171 -6.58 2.25 5.87
C THR A 171 -5.76 1.01 5.55
N LEU A 172 -5.17 0.94 4.36
CA LEU A 172 -4.33 -0.19 3.96
C LEU A 172 -3.15 -0.36 4.93
N PHE A 173 -2.41 0.72 5.19
CA PHE A 173 -1.29 0.71 6.12
C PHE A 173 -1.70 0.31 7.54
N ALA A 174 -2.84 0.80 8.04
CA ALA A 174 -3.31 0.44 9.37
C ALA A 174 -3.70 -1.05 9.47
N CYS A 175 -4.35 -1.58 8.43
CA CYS A 175 -4.82 -2.96 8.43
C CYS A 175 -3.72 -3.99 8.22
N ASP A 176 -2.68 -3.67 7.45
CA ASP A 176 -1.62 -4.61 7.00
C ASP A 176 -1.02 -5.40 8.17
N GLU A 177 -0.17 -4.75 8.96
CA GLU A 177 0.55 -5.39 10.07
C GLU A 177 -0.41 -5.93 11.14
N LEU A 178 -1.53 -5.25 11.38
CA LEU A 178 -2.48 -5.67 12.40
C LEU A 178 -3.19 -6.97 12.02
N ALA A 179 -3.60 -7.15 10.77
CA ALA A 179 -4.27 -8.36 10.30
C ALA A 179 -3.34 -9.58 10.40
N GLY A 180 -2.07 -9.42 10.01
CA GLY A 180 -1.03 -10.43 10.20
C GLY A 180 -0.83 -10.76 11.69
N PHE A 181 -0.80 -9.75 12.56
CA PHE A 181 -0.64 -9.94 13.99
C PHE A 181 -1.83 -10.66 14.65
N ILE A 182 -3.07 -10.31 14.26
CA ILE A 182 -4.30 -10.98 14.71
C ILE A 182 -4.27 -12.45 14.28
N THR A 183 -3.90 -12.73 13.03
CA THR A 183 -3.74 -14.10 12.50
C THR A 183 -2.75 -14.91 13.34
N ALA A 184 -1.59 -14.33 13.66
CA ALA A 184 -0.61 -14.97 14.55
C ALA A 184 -1.19 -15.23 15.96
N CYS A 185 -1.98 -14.28 16.50
CA CYS A 185 -2.64 -14.45 17.80
C CYS A 185 -3.60 -15.64 17.79
N CYS A 186 -4.34 -15.86 16.70
CA CYS A 186 -5.20 -17.04 16.54
C CYS A 186 -4.38 -18.35 16.63
N TYR A 187 -3.25 -18.45 15.92
CA TYR A 187 -2.49 -19.71 15.84
C TYR A 187 -1.89 -20.22 17.15
N VAL A 188 -1.67 -19.34 18.12
CA VAL A 188 -1.17 -19.74 19.45
C VAL A 188 -2.28 -20.06 20.46
N ARG A 189 -3.55 -19.90 20.08
CA ARG A 189 -4.69 -20.34 20.91
C ARG A 189 -4.95 -21.83 20.71
N PRO A 190 -5.44 -22.54 21.73
CA PRO A 190 -5.91 -23.92 21.57
C PRO A 190 -6.99 -24.05 20.48
N SER A 191 -7.88 -23.07 20.36
CA SER A 191 -8.96 -23.06 19.37
C SER A 191 -8.47 -22.85 17.94
N LYS A 192 -7.28 -22.23 17.75
CA LYS A 192 -6.80 -21.71 16.47
C LYS A 192 -7.84 -20.85 15.73
N SER A 193 -8.69 -20.16 16.49
CA SER A 193 -9.88 -19.48 15.98
C SER A 193 -9.86 -17.98 16.25
N VAL A 194 -10.40 -17.20 15.31
CA VAL A 194 -10.68 -15.76 15.49
C VAL A 194 -12.00 -15.51 16.23
N LEU A 195 -12.86 -16.53 16.33
CA LEU A 195 -14.21 -16.42 16.87
C LEU A 195 -14.23 -16.22 18.38
N ASP A 196 -13.23 -16.76 19.08
CA ASP A 196 -13.03 -16.59 20.52
C ASP A 196 -11.84 -15.66 20.85
N LEU A 197 -11.28 -14.98 19.84
CA LEU A 197 -10.20 -14.03 20.04
C LEU A 197 -10.76 -12.67 20.47
N GLU A 198 -10.33 -12.18 21.62
CA GLU A 198 -10.76 -10.89 22.17
C GLU A 198 -9.67 -9.82 22.06
N MET A 199 -10.09 -8.55 21.90
CA MET A 199 -9.20 -7.40 21.73
C MET A 199 -8.11 -7.32 22.81
N GLU A 200 -8.47 -7.53 24.08
CA GLU A 200 -7.52 -7.49 25.21
C GLU A 200 -6.43 -8.55 25.09
N SER A 201 -6.71 -9.70 24.47
CA SER A 201 -5.69 -10.74 24.21
C SER A 201 -4.65 -10.25 23.21
N VAL A 202 -5.09 -9.60 22.13
CA VAL A 202 -4.22 -9.02 21.10
C VAL A 202 -3.41 -7.87 21.67
N LYS A 203 -4.05 -6.94 22.39
CA LYS A 203 -3.39 -5.81 23.07
C LYS A 203 -2.33 -6.26 24.05
N LYS A 204 -2.60 -7.29 24.85
CA LYS A 204 -1.61 -7.89 25.74
C LYS A 204 -0.44 -8.45 24.94
N LYS A 205 -0.71 -9.11 23.81
CA LYS A 205 0.33 -9.75 23.01
C LYS A 205 1.20 -8.77 22.23
N LEU A 206 0.70 -7.59 21.88
CA LEU A 206 1.50 -6.49 21.30
C LEU A 206 2.65 -6.04 22.22
N LYS A 207 2.57 -6.30 23.54
CA LYS A 207 3.66 -6.00 24.49
C LYS A 207 4.80 -7.02 24.45
N ASP A 208 4.54 -8.21 23.90
CA ASP A 208 5.52 -9.29 23.76
C ASP A 208 6.32 -9.10 22.45
N LYS A 209 7.52 -8.53 22.56
CA LYS A 209 8.39 -8.28 21.41
C LYS A 209 8.93 -9.56 20.76
N ALA A 210 8.90 -10.70 21.46
CA ALA A 210 9.41 -11.96 20.93
C ALA A 210 8.35 -12.72 20.11
N PHE A 211 7.07 -12.44 20.36
CA PHE A 211 5.96 -12.98 19.61
C PHE A 211 5.79 -12.25 18.27
N ALA A 212 5.57 -12.98 17.16
CA ALA A 212 5.39 -12.44 15.82
C ALA A 212 6.42 -11.34 15.46
N LYS A 213 7.71 -11.66 15.57
CA LYS A 213 8.82 -10.69 15.42
C LYS A 213 8.86 -9.96 14.08
N GLY A 214 8.29 -10.56 13.04
CA GLY A 214 8.21 -9.96 11.70
C GLY A 214 7.25 -8.79 11.62
N VAL A 215 6.28 -8.69 12.54
CA VAL A 215 5.30 -7.60 12.55
C VAL A 215 5.88 -6.40 13.28
N SER A 216 5.84 -5.23 12.66
CA SER A 216 6.23 -3.96 13.29
C SER A 216 5.21 -3.48 14.32
N ARG A 217 5.63 -3.32 15.58
CA ARG A 217 4.74 -2.80 16.65
C ARG A 217 4.50 -1.30 16.53
N ASP A 218 5.41 -0.58 15.87
CA ASP A 218 5.28 0.86 15.68
C ASP A 218 4.29 1.13 14.55
N ASP A 219 4.32 0.34 13.47
CA ASP A 219 3.36 0.49 12.36
C ASP A 219 1.93 0.17 12.81
N VAL A 220 1.72 -0.85 13.64
CA VAL A 220 0.41 -1.11 14.27
C VAL A 220 -0.12 0.11 15.05
N ARG A 221 0.76 0.84 15.75
CA ARG A 221 0.35 2.04 16.51
C ARG A 221 0.13 3.24 15.61
N ASN A 222 1.04 3.46 14.66
CA ASN A 222 1.00 4.57 13.72
C ASN A 222 -0.23 4.46 12.82
N GLY A 223 -0.57 3.25 12.35
CA GLY A 223 -1.75 2.99 11.54
C GLY A 223 -3.05 3.42 12.23
N ALA A 224 -3.26 3.00 13.49
CA ALA A 224 -4.42 3.45 14.27
C ALA A 224 -4.44 4.98 14.48
N ALA A 225 -3.27 5.57 14.75
CA ALA A 225 -3.13 7.01 14.95
C ALA A 225 -3.44 7.81 13.66
N GLU A 226 -2.98 7.34 12.51
CA GLU A 226 -3.26 7.95 11.20
C GLU A 226 -4.72 7.84 10.79
N LEU A 227 -5.38 6.75 11.18
CA LEU A 227 -6.84 6.61 11.06
C LEU A 227 -7.62 7.53 12.02
N GLY A 228 -6.95 8.14 13.00
CA GLY A 228 -7.59 8.97 14.02
C GLY A 228 -8.48 8.18 14.99
N VAL A 229 -8.22 6.88 15.18
CA VAL A 229 -9.00 6.00 16.06
C VAL A 229 -8.14 5.45 17.20
N PRO A 230 -8.73 5.17 18.37
CA PRO A 230 -8.03 4.42 19.42
C PRO A 230 -7.57 3.04 18.92
N LEU A 231 -6.37 2.63 19.32
CA LEU A 231 -5.79 1.33 18.91
C LEU A 231 -6.71 0.16 19.28
N GLU A 232 -7.34 0.21 20.45
CA GLU A 232 -8.29 -0.79 20.92
C GLU A 232 -9.50 -0.92 20.00
N GLU A 233 -10.04 0.20 19.51
CA GLU A 233 -11.16 0.21 18.57
C GLU A 233 -10.74 -0.37 17.22
N HIS A 234 -9.53 -0.03 16.74
CA HIS A 234 -8.98 -0.60 15.51
C HIS A 234 -8.80 -2.12 15.60
N ILE A 235 -8.22 -2.61 16.71
CA ILE A 235 -8.07 -4.05 16.98
C ILE A 235 -9.44 -4.74 17.02
N ALA A 236 -10.40 -4.21 17.79
CA ALA A 236 -11.73 -4.80 17.89
C ALA A 236 -12.45 -4.84 16.53
N PHE A 237 -12.31 -3.77 15.74
CA PHE A 237 -12.88 -3.68 14.40
C PHE A 237 -12.31 -4.74 13.45
N CYS A 238 -10.98 -4.87 13.37
CA CYS A 238 -10.33 -5.87 12.53
C CYS A 238 -10.68 -7.31 12.96
N ILE A 239 -10.74 -7.59 14.26
CA ILE A 239 -11.20 -8.90 14.76
C ILE A 239 -12.63 -9.18 14.29
N ALA A 240 -13.56 -8.21 14.42
CA ALA A 240 -14.94 -8.38 14.01
C ALA A 240 -15.05 -8.68 12.49
N ALA A 241 -14.33 -7.91 11.67
CA ALA A 241 -14.26 -8.15 10.22
C ALA A 241 -13.72 -9.55 9.89
N MET A 242 -12.63 -9.96 10.53
CA MET A 242 -12.04 -11.29 10.30
C MET A 242 -12.94 -12.45 10.76
N ARG A 243 -13.82 -12.23 11.76
CA ARG A 243 -14.82 -13.23 12.18
C ARG A 243 -15.85 -13.51 11.09
N GLU A 244 -16.27 -12.49 10.34
CA GLU A 244 -17.22 -12.62 9.23
C GLU A 244 -16.66 -13.50 8.10
N ASN A 245 -15.33 -13.51 7.92
CA ASN A 245 -14.66 -14.26 6.86
C ASN A 245 -13.78 -15.43 7.37
N ALA A 246 -14.07 -15.93 8.57
CA ALA A 246 -13.20 -16.87 9.27
C ALA A 246 -12.88 -18.15 8.48
N ASP A 247 -13.83 -18.65 7.66
CA ASP A 247 -13.62 -19.84 6.84
C ASP A 247 -12.61 -19.61 5.71
N ALA A 248 -12.77 -18.50 4.96
CA ALA A 248 -11.84 -18.16 3.88
C ALA A 248 -10.42 -17.89 4.40
N LEU A 249 -10.31 -17.34 5.61
CA LEU A 249 -9.02 -17.10 6.28
C LEU A 249 -8.40 -18.37 6.87
N GLY A 250 -9.15 -19.48 6.95
CA GLY A 250 -8.73 -20.68 7.68
C GLY A 250 -8.59 -20.45 9.18
N LEU A 251 -9.37 -19.51 9.73
CA LEU A 251 -9.38 -19.07 11.13
C LEU A 251 -10.71 -19.38 11.84
N ARG A 252 -11.57 -20.22 11.26
CA ARG A 252 -12.73 -20.78 11.97
C ARG A 252 -12.29 -21.61 13.17
N GLY A 253 -11.21 -22.38 13.02
CA GLY A 253 -10.60 -23.19 14.08
C GLY A 253 -11.55 -24.25 14.65
N THR A 254 -11.31 -24.65 15.90
CA THR A 254 -12.14 -25.60 16.65
C THR A 254 -12.42 -25.03 18.03
N LEU A 255 -13.63 -24.52 18.23
CA LEU A 255 -14.01 -23.98 19.52
C LEU A 255 -14.13 -25.12 20.55
N PRO A 256 -13.61 -24.95 21.77
CA PRO A 256 -13.89 -25.90 22.83
C PRO A 256 -15.40 -25.92 23.06
N VAL A 257 -15.99 -27.12 23.03
CA VAL A 257 -17.40 -27.31 23.37
C VAL A 257 -17.58 -26.80 24.80
N SER A 258 -18.50 -25.86 25.03
CA SER A 258 -18.83 -25.49 26.40
C SER A 258 -19.36 -26.75 27.08
N SER A 259 -18.64 -27.19 28.11
CA SER A 259 -19.14 -28.23 29.01
C SER A 259 -20.19 -27.59 29.90
N ASP A 260 -21.30 -27.19 29.31
CA ASP A 260 -22.49 -26.81 30.08
C ASP A 260 -23.18 -28.11 30.48
N VAL A 261 -22.79 -28.60 31.65
CA VAL A 261 -23.55 -29.55 32.48
C VAL A 261 -24.31 -28.76 33.53
#